data_AF-A0A9N8E557-F1
#
_entry.id   AF-A0A9N8E557-F1
#
_cell.length_a   1.000
_cell.length_b   1.000
_cell.length_c   1.000
_cell.angle_alpha   90.00
_cell.angle_beta   90.00
_cell.angle_gamma   90.00
#
_symmetry.space_group_name_H-M   'P 1'
#
loop_
_entity.id
_entity.type
_entity.pdbx_description
1 polymer ?
#
loop_
_entity_poly.entity_id
_entity_poly.type
_entity_poly.pdbx_seq_one_letter_code
_entity_poly.pdbx_strand_id
1 'polypeptide(L)'
;MASLRPLLTGLLIRPATSSIHKRARLPCQVVATARCPLSSGWNHQGRTSSFSSTTSSTSGTGWFSGWTDERNRKTFIEQMEDMGKVEKFTLGAYHDGLAKQTDSWKASMPGIRSSTEVVKAKQTKLIVERLVSLVGRDAVVADLNEALSHNKLEKIKVANECDITLETLDAELMAFEMTIQTHRLIQLLQKQGKPVPNNPDEMKTLMQTYARQLLTPEEKKTMETRMKKVFRSEMRGQFSRR
;
A
#
# COMPACT_ATOMS: atom_id res chain seq x y z
N MET A 1 -56.97 -33.98 -33.23
CA MET A 1 -56.90 -34.33 -34.66
C MET A 1 -55.67 -33.66 -35.27
N ALA A 2 -55.05 -34.33 -36.25
CA ALA A 2 -53.79 -34.05 -36.96
C ALA A 2 -53.54 -32.54 -37.25
N SER A 3 -52.31 -32.03 -37.47
CA SER A 3 -51.36 -32.51 -38.47
C SER A 3 -50.13 -31.56 -38.56
N LEU A 4 -48.99 -32.11 -39.00
CA LEU A 4 -47.91 -31.49 -39.81
C LEU A 4 -46.88 -30.51 -39.18
N ARG A 5 -45.65 -31.02 -39.01
CA ARG A 5 -44.37 -30.36 -39.40
C ARG A 5 -44.32 -30.24 -40.96
N PRO A 6 -43.36 -29.58 -41.68
CA PRO A 6 -41.97 -29.18 -41.32
C PRO A 6 -41.44 -27.88 -42.01
N LEU A 7 -40.12 -27.61 -41.91
CA LEU A 7 -39.16 -27.05 -42.90
C LEU A 7 -38.09 -26.18 -42.18
N LEU A 8 -36.85 -26.62 -41.97
CA LEU A 8 -35.68 -26.68 -42.88
C LEU A 8 -35.27 -25.33 -43.50
N THR A 9 -34.18 -24.75 -42.97
CA THR A 9 -33.11 -24.01 -43.68
C THR A 9 -32.08 -23.59 -42.60
N GLY A 10 -30.79 -23.89 -42.60
CA GLY A 10 -29.91 -24.37 -43.67
C GLY A 10 -29.03 -23.22 -44.18
N LEU A 11 -28.01 -22.79 -43.43
CA LEU A 11 -26.91 -21.92 -43.91
C LEU A 11 -25.85 -21.81 -42.79
N LEU A 12 -24.54 -21.81 -43.00
CA LEU A 12 -23.65 -22.30 -44.05
C LEU A 12 -22.25 -22.14 -43.45
N ILE A 13 -21.42 -23.17 -43.58
CA ILE A 13 -20.02 -23.20 -43.17
C ILE A 13 -19.21 -22.18 -43.96
N ARG A 14 -18.35 -21.39 -43.30
CA ARG A 14 -17.05 -20.93 -43.84
C ARG A 14 -16.00 -20.73 -42.74
N PRO A 15 -14.88 -21.47 -42.77
CA PRO A 15 -13.63 -21.10 -42.11
C PRO A 15 -12.65 -20.42 -43.09
N ALA A 16 -11.50 -20.03 -42.57
CA ALA A 16 -10.36 -19.33 -43.20
C ALA A 16 -10.51 -17.79 -43.16
N THR A 17 -9.52 -17.00 -42.75
CA THR A 17 -8.10 -17.07 -43.11
C THR A 17 -7.21 -16.38 -42.08
N SER A 18 -6.01 -16.92 -41.94
CA SER A 18 -4.81 -16.27 -41.38
C SER A 18 -4.59 -14.86 -41.91
N SER A 19 -4.24 -13.91 -41.02
CA SER A 19 -3.50 -12.71 -41.42
C SER A 19 -2.40 -12.42 -40.41
N ILE A 20 -1.19 -12.79 -40.83
CA ILE A 20 0.08 -12.29 -40.35
C ILE A 20 0.18 -10.84 -40.80
N HIS A 21 0.28 -9.88 -39.88
CA HIS A 21 1.07 -8.67 -40.15
C HIS A 21 1.54 -7.92 -38.90
N LYS A 22 2.86 -7.73 -38.90
CA LYS A 22 3.59 -6.51 -38.55
C LYS A 22 3.71 -6.16 -37.07
N ARG A 23 4.83 -6.66 -36.52
CA ARG A 23 5.63 -5.98 -35.48
C ARG A 23 5.86 -4.51 -35.90
N ALA A 24 5.15 -3.59 -35.26
CA ALA A 24 5.57 -2.21 -35.19
C ALA A 24 6.61 -2.10 -34.07
N ARG A 25 7.87 -1.85 -34.46
CA ARG A 25 8.90 -1.37 -33.54
C ARG A 25 8.50 0.04 -33.12
N LEU A 26 8.18 0.23 -31.84
CA LEU A 26 8.08 1.56 -31.27
C LEU A 26 9.48 2.18 -31.18
N PRO A 27 9.63 3.48 -31.46
CA PRO A 27 10.89 4.19 -31.32
C PRO A 27 11.29 4.26 -29.84
N CYS A 28 12.57 3.91 -29.57
CA CYS A 28 13.25 4.24 -28.32
C CYS A 28 13.15 5.75 -28.10
N GLN A 29 12.27 6.16 -27.18
CA GLN A 29 12.35 7.51 -26.63
C GLN A 29 13.38 7.51 -25.50
N VAL A 30 14.28 8.47 -25.63
CA VAL A 30 15.35 8.83 -24.73
C VAL A 30 14.80 9.02 -23.32
N VAL A 31 15.42 8.33 -22.37
CA VAL A 31 15.18 8.47 -20.93
C VAL A 31 15.57 9.89 -20.53
N ALA A 32 14.57 10.78 -20.44
CA ALA A 32 14.69 12.02 -19.71
C ALA A 32 14.64 11.68 -18.22
N THR A 33 15.71 12.04 -17.51
CA THR A 33 15.83 11.98 -16.06
C THR A 33 14.81 12.91 -15.40
N ALA A 34 13.61 12.38 -15.14
CA ALA A 34 12.64 13.04 -14.29
C ALA A 34 13.12 12.98 -12.84
N ARG A 35 13.62 14.12 -12.35
CA ARG A 35 13.79 14.41 -10.91
C ARG A 35 12.44 14.23 -10.23
N CYS A 36 12.37 13.33 -9.26
CA CYS A 36 11.24 13.22 -8.34
C CYS A 36 11.14 14.51 -7.49
N PRO A 37 10.02 15.25 -7.51
CA PRO A 37 9.66 16.10 -6.39
C PRO A 37 9.05 15.22 -5.29
N LEU A 38 9.74 15.23 -4.16
CA LEU A 38 9.36 14.66 -2.87
C LEU A 38 7.87 14.88 -2.57
N SER A 39 7.17 13.79 -2.24
CA SER A 39 5.96 13.86 -1.42
C SER A 39 6.35 14.12 0.02
N SER A 40 5.85 15.24 0.53
CA SER A 40 5.89 15.70 1.91
C SER A 40 5.51 14.59 2.88
N GLY A 41 6.34 14.34 3.89
CA GLY A 41 5.84 13.80 5.16
C GLY A 41 6.58 12.64 5.81
N TRP A 42 7.79 12.23 5.40
CA TRP A 42 8.63 11.32 6.21
C TRP A 42 10.09 11.74 6.11
N ASN A 43 10.53 12.58 7.05
CA ASN A 43 11.91 13.05 7.13
C ASN A 43 12.83 11.92 7.62
N HIS A 44 13.81 11.57 6.78
CA HIS A 44 15.02 10.87 7.17
C HIS A 44 16.19 11.82 6.94
N GLN A 45 16.74 12.40 8.02
CA GLN A 45 18.10 12.93 8.02
C GLN A 45 18.81 12.54 9.31
N GLY A 46 19.87 11.76 9.14
CA GLY A 46 20.95 11.69 10.11
C GLY A 46 22.25 11.74 9.35
N ARG A 47 23.00 12.85 9.46
CA ARG A 47 24.34 12.85 10.08
C ARG A 47 25.05 14.21 10.05
N THR A 48 25.73 14.43 11.18
CA THR A 48 26.95 15.21 11.47
C THR A 48 26.87 16.74 11.60
N SER A 49 27.19 17.13 12.83
CA SER A 49 27.51 18.45 13.38
C SER A 49 28.61 19.22 12.63
N SER A 50 28.46 20.54 12.49
CA SER A 50 29.19 21.54 13.31
C SER A 50 28.83 22.99 12.95
N PHE A 51 28.66 23.79 14.02
CA PHE A 51 28.93 25.24 14.15
C PHE A 51 27.98 26.30 13.54
N SER A 52 27.20 26.90 14.45
CA SER A 52 26.67 28.27 14.61
C SER A 52 27.14 29.34 13.60
N SER A 53 26.34 30.34 13.19
CA SER A 53 25.64 31.31 14.04
C SER A 53 24.69 32.24 13.24
N THR A 54 23.62 32.68 13.90
CA THR A 54 22.95 33.99 13.81
C THR A 54 22.51 34.53 12.43
N THR A 55 21.20 34.47 12.16
CA THR A 55 20.42 35.69 11.87
C THR A 55 19.00 35.52 12.42
N SER A 56 18.70 36.40 13.38
CA SER A 56 17.35 36.70 13.85
C SER A 56 16.58 37.48 12.79
N SER A 57 15.46 36.94 12.31
CA SER A 57 14.42 37.70 11.62
C SER A 57 13.06 37.37 12.22
N THR A 58 12.70 38.19 13.21
CA THR A 58 11.35 38.31 13.75
C THR A 58 10.42 38.88 12.69
N SER A 59 9.33 38.19 12.35
CA SER A 59 7.93 38.70 12.38
C SER A 59 6.99 37.94 11.42
N GLY A 60 5.82 37.52 11.94
CA GLY A 60 4.59 37.64 11.14
C GLY A 60 3.50 36.55 11.19
N THR A 61 3.73 35.28 11.56
CA THR A 61 2.67 34.25 11.38
C THR A 61 2.74 33.01 12.30
N GLY A 62 3.31 33.13 13.51
CA GLY A 62 3.57 31.96 14.38
C GLY A 62 2.38 31.41 15.20
N TRP A 63 1.22 32.08 15.20
CA TRP A 63 0.05 31.66 15.99
C TRP A 63 -0.87 30.68 15.24
N PHE A 64 -0.93 30.75 13.91
CA PHE A 64 -1.70 29.82 13.09
C PHE A 64 -1.02 28.45 12.92
N SER A 65 0.32 28.39 12.99
CA SER A 65 1.06 27.12 12.91
C SER A 65 0.79 26.24 14.14
N GLY A 66 0.82 26.81 15.35
CA GLY A 66 0.53 26.06 16.59
C GLY A 66 -0.90 25.52 16.66
N TRP A 67 -1.89 26.25 16.11
CA TRP A 67 -3.27 25.79 16.01
C TRP A 67 -3.45 24.61 15.04
N THR A 68 -2.70 24.61 13.95
CA THR A 68 -2.75 23.54 12.94
C THR A 68 -2.09 22.27 13.49
N ASP A 69 -0.95 22.41 14.17
CA ASP A 69 -0.22 21.28 14.78
C ASP A 69 -1.02 20.64 15.92
N GLU A 70 -1.65 21.43 16.78
CA GLU A 70 -2.48 20.90 17.87
C GLU A 70 -3.73 20.17 17.35
N ARG A 71 -4.36 20.68 16.28
CA ARG A 71 -5.49 20.01 15.64
C ARG A 71 -5.07 18.69 15.01
N ASN A 72 -3.95 18.68 14.29
CA ASN A 72 -3.39 17.48 13.68
C ASN A 72 -3.05 16.43 14.74
N ARG A 73 -2.46 16.86 15.86
CA ARG A 73 -2.13 16.00 17.00
C ARG A 73 -3.39 15.37 17.60
N LYS A 74 -4.45 16.16 17.83
CA LYS A 74 -5.72 15.62 18.35
C LYS A 74 -6.34 14.60 17.41
N THR A 75 -6.40 14.92 16.12
CA THR A 75 -6.93 13.97 15.12
C THR A 75 -6.08 12.70 15.03
N PHE A 76 -4.77 12.81 15.22
CA PHE A 76 -3.88 11.65 15.26
C PHE A 76 -4.17 10.78 16.48
N ILE A 77 -4.26 11.37 17.66
CA ILE A 77 -4.58 10.64 18.91
C ILE A 77 -5.94 9.96 18.79
N GLU A 78 -6.98 10.67 18.33
CA GLU A 78 -8.31 10.11 18.10
C GLU A 78 -8.26 8.92 17.14
N GLN A 79 -7.54 9.04 16.02
CA GLN A 79 -7.35 7.94 15.07
C GLN A 79 -6.67 6.74 15.73
N MET A 80 -5.63 6.95 16.53
CA MET A 80 -4.93 5.86 17.21
C MET A 80 -5.81 5.18 18.27
N GLU A 81 -6.61 5.95 19.02
CA GLU A 81 -7.57 5.40 19.97
C GLU A 81 -8.63 4.54 19.27
N ASP A 82 -9.16 5.01 18.15
CA ASP A 82 -10.11 4.26 17.34
C ASP A 82 -9.50 2.99 16.74
N MET A 83 -8.24 3.05 16.31
CA MET A 83 -7.52 1.87 15.83
C MET A 83 -7.36 0.80 16.91
N GLY A 84 -7.18 1.19 18.17
CA GLY A 84 -7.07 0.26 19.29
C GLY A 84 -8.37 -0.46 19.65
N LYS A 85 -9.53 0.16 19.37
CA LYS A 85 -10.86 -0.46 19.59
C LYS A 85 -11.15 -1.59 18.60
N VAL A 86 -10.55 -1.57 17.42
CA VAL A 86 -10.76 -2.59 16.39
C VAL A 86 -9.93 -3.82 16.73
N GLU A 87 -10.57 -4.92 17.13
CA GLU A 87 -9.89 -6.16 17.55
C GLU A 87 -9.17 -6.86 16.39
N LYS A 88 -9.81 -6.94 15.22
CA LYS A 88 -9.24 -7.58 14.02
C LYS A 88 -9.36 -6.63 12.83
N PHE A 89 -8.21 -6.18 12.32
CA PHE A 89 -8.16 -5.38 11.11
C PHE A 89 -8.13 -6.29 9.87
N THR A 90 -9.16 -6.21 9.04
CA THR A 90 -9.32 -6.99 7.82
C THR A 90 -9.18 -6.12 6.58
N LEU A 91 -9.04 -6.76 5.42
CA LEU A 91 -9.03 -6.05 4.14
C LEU A 91 -10.31 -5.25 3.90
N GLY A 92 -11.46 -5.75 4.36
CA GLY A 92 -12.73 -5.02 4.33
C GLY A 92 -12.71 -3.74 5.18
N ALA A 93 -12.14 -3.79 6.39
CA ALA A 93 -12.00 -2.61 7.24
C ALA A 93 -11.08 -1.55 6.59
N TYR A 94 -10.02 -1.99 5.91
CA TYR A 94 -9.15 -1.12 5.13
C TYR A 94 -9.87 -0.48 3.95
N HIS A 95 -10.64 -1.27 3.19
CA HIS A 95 -11.48 -0.78 2.10
C HIS A 95 -12.48 0.29 2.57
N ASP A 96 -13.18 0.03 3.67
CA ASP A 96 -14.16 0.95 4.24
C ASP A 96 -13.48 2.25 4.72
N GLY A 97 -12.26 2.16 5.28
CA GLY A 97 -11.44 3.31 5.65
C GLY A 97 -11.07 4.18 4.45
N LEU A 98 -10.60 3.56 3.36
CA LEU A 98 -10.26 4.25 2.12
C LEU A 98 -11.48 4.90 1.45
N ALA A 99 -12.64 4.22 1.49
CA ALA A 99 -13.88 4.77 0.96
C ALA A 99 -14.27 6.05 1.72
N LYS A 100 -14.26 6.02 3.06
CA LYS A 100 -14.54 7.19 3.91
C LYS A 100 -13.58 8.34 3.65
N GLN A 101 -12.28 8.07 3.50
CA GLN A 101 -11.28 9.10 3.18
C GLN A 101 -11.54 9.74 1.81
N THR A 102 -11.81 8.92 0.79
CA THR A 102 -12.07 9.40 -0.57
C THR A 102 -13.36 10.22 -0.65
N ASP A 103 -14.41 9.79 0.05
CA ASP A 103 -15.69 10.50 0.08
C ASP A 103 -15.60 11.81 0.86
N SER A 104 -14.81 11.85 1.94
CA SER A 104 -14.53 13.08 2.71
C SER A 104 -13.81 14.14 1.86
N TRP A 105 -12.84 13.74 1.03
CA TRP A 105 -12.18 14.68 0.10
C TRP A 105 -13.13 15.24 -0.95
N LYS A 106 -14.04 14.42 -1.46
CA LYS A 106 -15.07 14.86 -2.41
C LYS A 106 -16.02 15.90 -1.78
N ALA A 107 -16.35 15.74 -0.49
CA ALA A 107 -17.19 16.67 0.24
C ALA A 107 -16.47 17.98 0.64
N SER A 108 -15.19 17.89 1.01
CA SER A 108 -14.44 19.03 1.56
C SER A 108 -13.87 19.98 0.49
N MET A 109 -13.62 19.50 -0.73
CA MET A 109 -12.99 20.31 -1.79
C MET A 109 -13.69 20.12 -3.14
N PRO A 110 -14.86 20.74 -3.36
CA PRO A 110 -15.52 20.72 -4.66
C PRO A 110 -14.65 21.42 -5.71
N GLY A 111 -14.10 20.65 -6.65
CA GLY A 111 -13.28 21.16 -7.77
C GLY A 111 -11.88 20.54 -7.87
N ILE A 112 -11.34 19.99 -6.77
CA ILE A 112 -10.03 19.32 -6.74
C ILE A 112 -10.22 17.83 -7.08
N ARG A 113 -10.76 17.55 -8.27
CA ARG A 113 -10.99 16.16 -8.73
C ARG A 113 -9.74 15.49 -9.29
N SER A 114 -8.71 16.29 -9.62
CA SER A 114 -7.52 15.88 -10.37
C SER A 114 -6.21 16.09 -9.61
N SER A 115 -6.23 16.35 -8.30
CA SER A 115 -4.97 16.36 -7.55
C SER A 115 -4.36 14.95 -7.57
N THR A 116 -3.03 14.90 -7.57
CA THR A 116 -2.26 13.65 -7.59
C THR A 116 -2.63 12.75 -6.42
N GLU A 117 -2.94 13.32 -5.26
CA GLU A 117 -3.38 12.63 -4.05
C GLU A 117 -4.74 11.95 -4.23
N VAL A 118 -5.71 12.65 -4.82
CA VAL A 118 -7.05 12.10 -5.09
C VAL A 118 -6.99 10.99 -6.14
N VAL A 119 -6.14 11.13 -7.16
CA VAL A 119 -5.92 10.08 -8.15
C VAL A 119 -5.32 8.84 -7.50
N LYS A 120 -4.28 9.01 -6.67
CA LYS A 120 -3.66 7.90 -5.92
C LYS A 120 -4.66 7.21 -5.00
N ALA A 121 -5.44 7.94 -4.20
CA ALA A 121 -6.41 7.31 -3.31
C ALA A 121 -7.50 6.53 -4.06
N LYS A 122 -7.97 7.04 -5.21
CA LYS A 122 -8.91 6.30 -6.08
C LYS A 122 -8.27 5.04 -6.64
N GLN A 123 -7.01 5.11 -7.03
CA GLN A 123 -6.24 3.98 -7.54
C GLN A 123 -6.04 2.92 -6.45
N THR A 124 -5.61 3.31 -5.26
CA THR A 124 -5.51 2.44 -4.09
C THR A 124 -6.86 1.80 -3.75
N LYS A 125 -7.96 2.57 -3.76
CA LYS A 125 -9.31 2.04 -3.56
C LYS A 125 -9.65 0.96 -4.58
N LEU A 126 -9.38 1.20 -5.86
CA LEU A 126 -9.64 0.24 -6.94
C LEU A 126 -8.81 -1.05 -6.74
N ILE A 127 -7.54 -0.92 -6.38
CA ILE A 127 -6.67 -2.08 -6.08
C ILE A 127 -7.27 -2.89 -4.94
N VAL A 128 -7.63 -2.24 -3.83
CA VAL A 128 -8.20 -2.91 -2.67
C VAL A 128 -9.55 -3.56 -3.01
N GLU A 129 -10.40 -2.92 -3.83
CA GLU A 129 -11.65 -3.53 -4.31
C GLU A 129 -11.42 -4.82 -5.09
N ARG A 130 -10.38 -4.86 -5.93
CA ARG A 130 -9.99 -6.08 -6.66
C ARG A 130 -9.45 -7.14 -5.72
N LEU A 131 -8.63 -6.76 -4.75
CA LEU A 131 -8.12 -7.68 -3.73
C LEU A 131 -9.25 -8.28 -2.88
N VAL A 132 -10.24 -7.47 -2.49
CA VAL A 132 -11.44 -7.91 -1.79
C VAL A 132 -12.26 -8.88 -2.64
N SER A 133 -12.37 -8.63 -3.95
CA SER A 133 -13.08 -9.52 -4.86
C SER A 133 -12.39 -10.88 -5.03
N LEU A 134 -11.06 -10.92 -4.89
CA LEU A 134 -10.26 -12.13 -5.07
C LEU A 134 -10.18 -12.99 -3.80
N VAL A 135 -9.94 -12.37 -2.64
CA VAL A 135 -9.69 -13.09 -1.37
C VAL A 135 -10.87 -13.00 -0.40
N GLY A 136 -11.78 -12.04 -0.59
CA GLY A 136 -12.90 -11.76 0.32
C GLY A 136 -12.62 -10.59 1.28
N ARG A 137 -13.68 -10.08 1.93
CA ARG A 137 -13.59 -8.94 2.87
C ARG A 137 -12.91 -9.29 4.19
N ASP A 138 -13.04 -10.54 4.64
CA ASP A 138 -12.51 -10.99 5.93
C ASP A 138 -11.03 -11.42 5.87
N ALA A 139 -10.41 -11.26 4.70
CA ALA A 139 -9.02 -11.61 4.44
C ALA A 139 -8.04 -10.84 5.33
N VAL A 140 -7.01 -11.55 5.78
CA VAL A 140 -5.87 -11.05 6.56
C VAL A 140 -4.60 -11.11 5.67
N VAL A 141 -3.49 -10.53 6.14
CA VAL A 141 -2.19 -10.54 5.43
C VAL A 141 -1.75 -11.93 4.97
N ALA A 142 -2.02 -12.97 5.76
CA ALA A 142 -1.67 -14.35 5.43
C ALA A 142 -2.38 -14.81 4.14
N ASP A 143 -3.69 -14.56 4.04
CA ASP A 143 -4.52 -14.94 2.90
C ASP A 143 -4.09 -14.20 1.63
N LEU A 144 -3.73 -12.91 1.74
CA LEU A 144 -3.18 -12.12 0.63
C LEU A 144 -1.81 -12.63 0.17
N ASN A 145 -0.95 -13.04 1.11
CA ASN A 145 0.35 -13.62 0.78
C ASN A 145 0.20 -14.98 0.08
N GLU A 146 -0.72 -15.82 0.55
CA GLU A 146 -1.05 -17.08 -0.12
C GLU A 146 -1.57 -16.83 -1.54
N ALA A 147 -2.52 -15.91 -1.68
CA ALA A 147 -3.15 -15.60 -2.96
C ALA A 147 -2.18 -14.96 -3.97
N LEU A 148 -1.33 -14.01 -3.56
CA LEU A 148 -0.55 -13.16 -4.48
C LEU A 148 0.95 -13.47 -4.50
N SER A 149 1.55 -13.79 -3.36
CA SER A 149 3.00 -14.04 -3.28
C SER A 149 3.37 -15.40 -3.86
N HIS A 150 2.49 -16.39 -3.75
CA HIS A 150 2.70 -17.71 -4.35
C HIS A 150 2.20 -17.79 -5.80
N ASN A 151 1.13 -17.06 -6.16
CA ASN A 151 0.59 -17.07 -7.52
C ASN A 151 0.95 -15.80 -8.31
N LYS A 152 2.13 -15.83 -8.94
CA LYS A 152 2.60 -14.73 -9.81
C LYS A 152 1.59 -14.37 -10.92
N LEU A 153 0.84 -15.34 -11.43
CA LEU A 153 -0.18 -15.12 -12.45
C LEU A 153 -1.34 -14.27 -11.94
N GLU A 154 -1.86 -14.55 -10.75
CA GLU A 154 -2.94 -13.76 -10.13
C GLU A 154 -2.49 -12.32 -9.87
N LYS A 155 -1.27 -12.15 -9.36
CA LYS A 155 -0.68 -10.83 -9.16
C LYS A 155 -0.58 -10.01 -10.47
N ILE A 156 -0.20 -10.64 -11.58
CA ILE A 156 -0.17 -10.00 -12.91
C ILE A 156 -1.59 -9.67 -13.38
N LYS A 157 -2.56 -10.56 -13.18
CA LYS A 157 -3.97 -10.30 -13.54
C LYS A 157 -4.51 -9.07 -12.80
N VAL A 158 -4.33 -9.01 -11.48
CA VAL A 158 -4.77 -7.87 -10.66
C VAL A 158 -4.10 -6.58 -11.14
N ALA A 159 -2.79 -6.60 -11.40
CA ALA A 159 -2.08 -5.44 -11.91
C ALA A 159 -2.61 -4.97 -13.28
N ASN A 160 -2.90 -5.90 -14.19
CA ASN A 160 -3.46 -5.60 -15.51
C ASN A 160 -4.90 -5.08 -15.42
N GLU A 161 -5.73 -5.62 -14.54
CA GLU A 161 -7.11 -5.17 -14.33
C GLU A 161 -7.17 -3.75 -13.74
N CYS A 162 -6.17 -3.38 -12.94
CA CYS A 162 -6.06 -2.05 -12.34
C CYS A 162 -5.30 -1.05 -13.22
N ASP A 163 -4.72 -1.49 -14.34
CA ASP A 163 -3.81 -0.71 -15.19
C ASP A 163 -2.62 -0.11 -14.42
N ILE A 164 -1.96 -0.94 -13.60
CA ILE A 164 -0.83 -0.53 -12.74
C ILE A 164 0.41 -1.41 -12.93
N THR A 165 1.56 -0.91 -12.49
CA THR A 165 2.78 -1.73 -12.43
C THR A 165 2.75 -2.69 -11.25
N LEU A 166 3.47 -3.80 -11.37
CA LEU A 166 3.65 -4.76 -10.27
C LEU A 166 4.32 -4.11 -9.04
N GLU A 167 5.19 -3.13 -9.26
CA GLU A 167 5.86 -2.38 -8.19
C GLU A 167 4.87 -1.53 -7.40
N THR A 168 3.92 -0.89 -8.07
CA THR A 168 2.85 -0.14 -7.39
C THR A 168 1.97 -1.08 -6.58
N LEU A 169 1.57 -2.22 -7.15
CA LEU A 169 0.79 -3.22 -6.41
C LEU A 169 1.53 -3.71 -5.16
N ASP A 170 2.83 -3.98 -5.26
CA ASP A 170 3.65 -4.37 -4.11
C ASP A 170 3.75 -3.27 -3.05
N ALA A 171 3.87 -2.01 -3.47
CA ALA A 171 3.88 -0.88 -2.56
C ALA A 171 2.57 -0.77 -1.76
N GLU A 172 1.42 -0.97 -2.41
CA GLU A 172 0.12 -0.96 -1.74
C GLU A 172 -0.05 -2.15 -0.79
N LEU A 173 0.42 -3.34 -1.15
CA LEU A 173 0.41 -4.50 -0.25
C LEU A 173 1.28 -4.26 0.99
N MET A 174 2.45 -3.64 0.82
CA MET A 174 3.30 -3.23 1.94
C MET A 174 2.63 -2.17 2.82
N ALA A 175 1.91 -1.21 2.22
CA ALA A 175 1.17 -0.19 2.97
C ALA A 175 0.04 -0.81 3.83
N PHE A 176 -0.69 -1.79 3.28
CA PHE A 176 -1.70 -2.55 4.01
C PHE A 176 -1.09 -3.35 5.18
N GLU A 177 0.01 -4.07 4.93
CA GLU A 177 0.73 -4.81 5.97
C GLU A 177 1.22 -3.88 7.09
N MET A 178 1.79 -2.73 6.72
CA MET A 178 2.24 -1.71 7.67
C MET A 178 1.09 -1.22 8.56
N THR A 179 -0.08 -0.97 7.96
CA THR A 179 -1.29 -0.55 8.70
C THR A 179 -1.71 -1.59 9.73
N ILE A 180 -1.64 -2.88 9.38
CA ILE A 180 -1.92 -3.98 10.31
C ILE A 180 -0.92 -4.03 11.45
N GLN A 181 0.37 -3.86 11.15
CA GLN A 181 1.41 -3.81 12.19
C GLN A 181 1.17 -2.64 13.16
N THR A 182 0.72 -1.48 12.66
CA THR A 182 0.34 -0.35 13.49
C THR A 182 -0.86 -0.68 14.39
N HIS A 183 -1.92 -1.32 13.87
CA HIS A 183 -3.05 -1.77 14.70
C HIS A 183 -2.59 -2.73 15.81
N ARG A 184 -1.77 -3.74 15.47
CA ARG A 184 -1.23 -4.70 16.45
C ARG A 184 -0.42 -4.00 17.54
N LEU A 185 0.37 -2.98 17.16
CA LEU A 185 1.17 -2.21 18.10
C LEU A 185 0.30 -1.44 19.09
N ILE A 186 -0.70 -0.72 18.60
CA ILE A 186 -1.61 0.06 19.44
C ILE A 186 -2.32 -0.86 20.44
N GLN A 187 -2.83 -2.00 19.96
CA GLN A 187 -3.46 -3.00 20.83
C GLN A 187 -2.49 -3.54 21.89
N LEU A 188 -1.24 -3.80 21.51
CA LEU A 188 -0.20 -4.26 22.44
C LEU A 188 0.09 -3.21 23.52
N LEU A 189 0.18 -1.93 23.15
CA LEU A 189 0.39 -0.83 24.10
C LEU A 189 -0.79 -0.69 25.06
N GLN A 190 -2.03 -0.78 24.55
CA GLN A 190 -3.25 -0.74 25.35
C GLN A 190 -3.29 -1.91 26.35
N LYS A 191 -2.98 -3.14 25.91
CA LYS A 191 -2.89 -4.32 26.78
C LYS A 191 -1.82 -4.17 27.86
N GLN A 192 -0.75 -3.44 27.60
CA GLN A 192 0.33 -3.16 28.56
C GLN A 192 0.06 -1.92 29.43
N GLY A 193 -1.06 -1.21 29.23
CA GLY A 193 -1.35 0.05 29.92
C GLY A 193 -0.37 1.18 29.60
N LYS A 194 0.32 1.12 28.45
CA LYS A 194 1.23 2.17 27.98
C LYS A 194 0.46 3.23 27.20
N PRO A 195 0.89 4.51 27.27
CA PRO A 195 0.24 5.57 26.50
C PRO A 195 0.38 5.31 25.00
N VAL A 196 -0.67 5.67 24.26
CA VAL A 196 -0.67 5.71 22.80
C VAL A 196 0.30 6.82 22.35
N PRO A 197 1.10 6.61 21.28
CA PRO A 197 2.00 7.64 20.78
C PRO A 197 1.24 8.90 20.39
N ASN A 198 1.83 10.05 20.68
CA ASN A 198 1.22 11.35 20.36
C ASN A 198 1.65 11.89 19.00
N ASN A 199 2.74 11.34 18.46
CA ASN A 199 3.41 11.82 17.26
C ASN A 199 3.76 10.68 16.30
N PRO A 200 3.83 10.93 14.98
CA PRO A 200 4.21 9.93 13.99
C PRO A 200 5.66 9.44 14.18
N ASP A 201 6.56 10.31 14.63
CA ASP A 201 7.96 9.95 14.90
C ASP A 201 8.08 8.97 16.08
N GLU A 202 7.31 9.21 17.15
CA GLU A 202 7.21 8.28 18.29
C GLU A 202 6.66 6.93 17.85
N MET A 203 5.61 6.92 17.01
CA MET A 203 5.06 5.71 16.44
C MET A 203 6.12 4.90 15.69
N LYS A 204 6.93 5.57 14.85
CA LYS A 204 8.01 4.91 14.11
C LYS A 204 9.06 4.29 15.03
N THR A 205 9.46 5.00 16.09
CA THR A 205 10.40 4.46 17.08
C THR A 205 9.79 3.27 17.84
N LEU A 206 8.51 3.33 18.20
CA LEU A 206 7.80 2.23 18.83
C LEU A 206 7.69 1.02 17.89
N MET A 207 7.35 1.23 16.62
CA MET A 207 7.34 0.15 15.63
C MET A 207 8.70 -0.53 15.51
N GLN A 208 9.80 0.22 15.53
CA GLN A 208 11.16 -0.36 15.49
C GLN A 208 11.51 -1.13 16.76
N THR A 209 11.16 -0.61 17.93
CA THR A 209 11.46 -1.25 19.22
C THR A 209 10.62 -2.51 19.46
N TYR A 210 9.34 -2.48 19.08
CA TYR A 210 8.40 -3.60 19.22
C TYR A 210 8.34 -4.49 17.98
N ALA A 211 9.10 -4.21 16.92
CA ALA A 211 9.06 -4.93 15.63
C ALA A 211 9.01 -6.46 15.80
N ARG A 212 9.84 -7.00 16.71
CA ARG A 212 9.90 -8.45 16.97
C ARG A 212 8.66 -9.02 17.65
N GLN A 213 7.95 -8.22 18.44
CA GLN A 213 6.75 -8.62 19.17
C GLN A 213 5.48 -8.51 18.31
N LEU A 214 5.50 -7.69 17.26
CA LEU A 214 4.36 -7.49 16.35
C LEU A 214 4.19 -8.60 15.32
N LEU A 215 5.25 -9.37 15.09
CA LEU A 215 5.27 -10.45 14.12
C LEU A 215 4.56 -11.68 14.65
N THR A 216 3.74 -12.30 13.80
CA THR A 216 3.19 -13.63 14.09
C THR A 216 4.31 -14.68 14.15
N PRO A 217 4.10 -15.82 14.82
CA PRO A 217 5.09 -16.90 14.84
C PRO A 217 5.48 -17.38 13.42
N GLU A 218 4.54 -17.33 12.47
CA GLU A 218 4.77 -17.70 11.08
C GLU A 218 5.63 -16.66 10.34
N GLU A 219 5.32 -15.37 10.51
CA GLU A 219 6.11 -14.25 9.98
C GLU A 219 7.54 -14.29 10.55
N LYS A 220 7.67 -14.55 11.85
CA LYS A 220 8.97 -14.69 12.54
C LYS A 220 9.80 -15.83 11.98
N LYS A 221 9.21 -17.02 11.80
CA LYS A 221 9.89 -18.18 11.20
C LYS A 221 10.34 -17.89 9.76
N THR A 222 9.51 -17.20 8.99
CA THR A 222 9.81 -16.81 7.61
C THR A 222 10.99 -15.82 7.57
N MET A 223 10.99 -14.83 8.47
CA MET A 223 12.09 -13.87 8.63
C MET A 223 13.40 -14.57 9.01
N GLU A 224 13.39 -15.44 10.02
CA GLU A 224 14.57 -16.19 10.44
C GLU A 224 15.13 -17.06 9.30
N THR A 225 14.25 -17.68 8.52
CA THR A 225 14.65 -18.49 7.36
C THR A 225 15.30 -17.63 6.27
N ARG A 226 14.75 -16.45 6.00
CA ARG A 226 15.33 -15.47 5.05
C ARG A 226 16.69 -14.99 5.54
N MET A 227 16.81 -14.57 6.80
CA MET A 227 18.08 -14.14 7.39
C MET A 227 19.15 -15.24 7.33
N LYS A 228 18.78 -16.49 7.65
CA LYS A 228 19.67 -17.64 7.57
C LYS A 228 20.15 -17.91 6.15
N LYS A 229 19.30 -17.72 5.13
CA LYS A 229 19.67 -17.85 3.72
C LYS A 229 20.66 -16.76 3.30
N VAL A 230 20.39 -15.50 3.65
CA VAL A 230 21.27 -14.35 3.36
C VAL A 230 22.64 -14.54 4.02
N PHE A 231 22.65 -14.87 5.30
CA PHE A 231 23.88 -15.15 6.04
C PHE A 231 24.69 -16.29 5.43
N ARG A 232 24.02 -17.38 5.01
CA ARG A 232 24.69 -18.49 4.31
C ARG A 232 25.24 -18.11 2.94
N SER A 233 24.59 -17.21 2.19
CA SER A 233 25.14 -16.73 0.92
C SER A 233 26.33 -15.81 1.12
N GLU A 234 26.29 -14.93 2.14
CA GLU A 234 27.40 -14.02 2.46
C GLU A 234 28.64 -14.79 2.94
N MET A 235 28.46 -15.76 3.84
CA MET A 235 29.56 -16.60 4.31
C MET A 235 30.19 -17.42 3.17
N ARG A 236 29.37 -17.99 2.27
CA ARG A 236 29.89 -18.70 1.08
C ARG A 236 30.64 -17.77 0.11
N GLY A 237 30.17 -16.53 -0.04
CA GLY A 237 30.84 -15.52 -0.86
C GLY A 237 32.21 -15.10 -0.32
N GLN A 238 32.40 -15.09 1.01
CA GLN A 238 33.69 -14.79 1.62
C GLN A 238 34.71 -15.93 1.46
N PHE A 239 34.27 -17.19 1.53
CA PHE A 239 35.15 -18.35 1.34
C PHE A 239 35.57 -18.58 -0.12
N SER A 240 34.77 -18.13 -1.09
CA SER A 240 35.11 -18.26 -2.52
C SER A 240 36.09 -17.18 -3.03
N ARG A 241 36.42 -16.17 -2.21
CA ARG A 241 37.31 -15.05 -2.57
C ARG A 241 38.70 -15.13 -1.93
N ARG A 242 39.03 -16.23 -1.26
CA ARG A 242 40.37 -16.56 -0.76
C ARG A 242 40.90 -17.74 -1.53
#